data_AF-A0A3B0RMN6-F1
#
_entry.id   AF-A0A3B0RMN6-F1
#
_cell.length_a   1.000
_cell.length_b   1.000
_cell.length_c   1.000
_cell.angle_alpha   90.00
_cell.angle_beta   90.00
_cell.angle_gamma   90.00
#
_symmetry.space_group_name_H-M   'P 1'
#
loop_
_entity.id
_entity.type
_entity.pdbx_description
1 polymer ?
#
loop_
_entity_poly.entity_id
_entity_poly.type
_entity_poly.pdbx_seq_one_letter_code
_entity_poly.pdbx_strand_id
1 'polypeptide(L)'
;MLSSQDLTITNIRKELEGISAEMMGLIQKYNLDAKNALDIIPVARRKITRPADYIRFLELSLEGRILGEAATALEKATVTD
;
A
#
# COMPACT_ATOMS: atom_id res chain seq x y z
N MET A 1 2.61 -6.64 -10.06
CA MET A 1 3.56 -7.12 -9.03
C MET A 1 4.92 -7.35 -9.66
N LEU A 2 5.97 -6.87 -9.01
CA LEU A 2 7.36 -7.05 -9.44
C LEU A 2 7.72 -8.55 -9.43
N SER A 3 8.49 -8.97 -10.43
CA SER A 3 9.11 -10.31 -10.42
C SER A 3 10.33 -10.30 -9.50
N SER A 4 10.81 -11.48 -9.07
CA SER A 4 11.97 -11.57 -8.16
C SER A 4 13.24 -10.90 -8.70
N GLN A 5 13.37 -10.78 -10.04
CA GLN A 5 14.52 -10.14 -10.68
C GLN A 5 14.42 -8.60 -10.67
N ASP A 6 13.23 -8.06 -10.42
CA ASP A 6 12.96 -6.61 -10.41
C ASP A 6 12.91 -6.02 -8.98
N LEU A 7 13.12 -6.84 -7.94
CA LEU A 7 13.10 -6.46 -6.52
C LEU A 7 14.36 -5.69 -6.10
N THR A 8 14.58 -4.52 -6.72
CA THR A 8 15.57 -3.54 -6.26
C THR A 8 14.90 -2.51 -5.35
N ILE A 9 15.65 -1.91 -4.43
CA ILE A 9 15.13 -0.83 -3.56
C ILE A 9 14.51 0.31 -4.39
N THR A 10 15.14 0.69 -5.50
CA THR A 10 14.64 1.73 -6.40
C THR A 10 13.29 1.36 -7.01
N ASN A 11 13.14 0.13 -7.52
CA ASN A 11 11.89 -0.31 -8.12
C ASN A 11 10.78 -0.44 -7.07
N ILE A 12 11.11 -0.94 -5.87
CA ILE A 12 10.15 -1.04 -4.77
C ILE A 12 9.64 0.35 -4.36
N ARG A 13 10.53 1.34 -4.26
CA ARG A 13 10.13 2.74 -3.95
C ARG A 13 9.19 3.29 -5.01
N LYS A 14 9.49 3.08 -6.30
CA LYS A 14 8.64 3.50 -7.41
C LYS A 14 7.24 2.86 -7.37
N GLU A 15 7.16 1.57 -7.08
CA GLU A 15 5.87 0.88 -6.92
C GLU A 15 5.09 1.38 -5.70
N LEU A 16 5.78 1.60 -4.57
CA LEU A 16 5.17 2.18 -3.37
C LEU A 16 4.62 3.59 -3.61
N GLU A 17 5.28 4.41 -4.43
CA GLU A 17 4.78 5.72 -4.85
C GLU A 17 3.47 5.59 -5.66
N GLY A 18 3.41 4.65 -6.60
CA GLY A 18 2.20 4.36 -7.37
C GLY A 18 1.03 3.90 -6.51
N ILE A 19 1.29 2.93 -5.61
CA ILE A 19 0.30 2.43 -4.65
C ILE A 19 -0.20 3.57 -3.75
N SER A 20 0.70 4.41 -3.25
CA SER A 20 0.36 5.55 -2.40
C SER A 20 -0.53 6.55 -3.13
N ALA A 21 -0.22 6.87 -4.39
CA ALA A 21 -1.04 7.79 -5.18
C ALA A 21 -2.45 7.24 -5.42
N GLU A 22 -2.59 5.96 -5.76
CA GLU A 22 -3.89 5.32 -5.98
C GLU A 22 -4.69 5.24 -4.66
N MET A 23 -4.03 4.87 -3.57
CA MET A 23 -4.62 4.82 -2.23
C MET A 23 -5.16 6.19 -1.81
N MET A 24 -4.38 7.25 -2.02
CA MET A 24 -4.80 8.63 -1.74
C MET A 24 -6.03 9.03 -2.56
N GLY A 25 -6.12 8.57 -3.81
CA GLY A 25 -7.30 8.76 -4.64
C GLY A 25 -8.56 8.14 -4.02
N LEU A 26 -8.47 6.91 -3.50
CA LEU A 26 -9.58 6.24 -2.81
C LEU A 26 -9.93 6.93 -1.47
N ILE A 27 -8.92 7.34 -0.71
CA ILE A 27 -9.10 8.07 0.55
C ILE A 27 -9.88 9.36 0.31
N GLN A 28 -9.49 10.15 -0.70
CA GLN A 28 -10.15 11.41 -1.04
C GLN A 28 -11.57 11.17 -1.59
N LYS A 29 -11.72 10.22 -2.52
CA LYS A 29 -13.01 9.89 -3.14
C LYS A 29 -14.10 9.50 -2.13
N TYR A 30 -13.72 8.75 -1.10
CA TYR A 30 -14.65 8.25 -0.08
C TYR A 30 -14.56 9.01 1.23
N ASN A 31 -13.75 10.08 1.29
CA ASN A 31 -13.46 10.86 2.49
C ASN A 31 -13.15 9.96 3.69
N LEU A 32 -12.12 9.10 3.56
CA LEU A 32 -11.75 8.09 4.55
C LEU A 32 -10.99 8.72 5.74
N ASP A 33 -11.69 9.54 6.51
CA ASP A 33 -11.18 10.14 7.75
C ASP A 33 -11.09 9.08 8.87
N ALA A 34 -10.00 8.32 8.91
CA ALA A 34 -9.69 7.46 10.05
C ALA A 34 -8.86 8.22 11.08
N LYS A 35 -9.25 8.12 12.36
CA LYS A 35 -8.54 8.78 13.47
C LYS A 35 -7.19 8.12 13.80
N ASN A 36 -7.00 6.89 13.36
CA ASN A 36 -5.77 6.11 13.50
C ASN A 36 -5.73 5.00 12.43
N ALA A 37 -4.58 4.35 12.29
CA ALA A 37 -4.36 3.31 11.29
C ALA A 37 -5.23 2.05 11.50
N LEU A 38 -5.68 1.76 12.73
CA LEU A 38 -6.51 0.58 13.02
C LEU A 38 -7.96 0.78 12.57
N ASP A 39 -8.44 2.02 12.59
CA ASP A 39 -9.82 2.37 12.24
C ASP A 39 -10.05 2.46 10.72
N ILE A 40 -8.98 2.46 9.91
CA ILE A 40 -9.09 2.67 8.47
C ILE A 40 -9.91 1.58 7.77
N ILE A 41 -9.78 0.32 8.19
CA ILE A 41 -10.51 -0.81 7.59
C ILE A 41 -12.01 -0.75 7.91
N PRO A 42 -12.44 -0.57 9.17
CA PRO A 42 -13.85 -0.33 9.50
C PRO A 42 -14.43 0.93 8.84
N VAL A 43 -13.65 2.00 8.69
CA VAL A 43 -14.09 3.23 8.01
C VAL A 43 -14.28 2.99 6.51
N ALA A 44 -13.30 2.36 5.86
CA ALA A 44 -13.36 2.01 4.44
C ALA A 44 -14.56 1.10 4.13
N ARG A 45 -14.79 0.05 4.94
CA ARG A 45 -15.94 -0.86 4.74
C ARG A 45 -17.29 -0.13 4.82
N ARG A 46 -17.40 0.90 5.65
CA ARG A 46 -18.65 1.68 5.81
C ARG A 46 -18.83 2.74 4.73
N LYS A 47 -17.75 3.40 4.31
CA LYS A 47 -17.81 4.55 3.39
C LYS A 47 -17.67 4.17 1.92
N ILE A 48 -16.95 3.09 1.61
CA ILE A 48 -16.76 2.65 0.23
C ILE A 48 -18.01 1.89 -0.25
N THR A 49 -18.81 2.57 -1.06
CA THR A 49 -20.09 2.05 -1.57
C THR A 49 -19.95 1.14 -2.79
N ARG A 50 -18.82 1.21 -3.51
CA ARG A 50 -18.55 0.37 -4.68
C ARG A 50 -17.69 -0.82 -4.26
N PRO A 51 -18.16 -2.07 -4.41
CA PRO A 51 -17.39 -3.25 -4.02
C PRO A 51 -16.01 -3.34 -4.68
N ALA A 52 -15.90 -3.00 -5.97
CA ALA A 52 -14.63 -2.98 -6.69
C ALA A 52 -13.60 -2.05 -6.05
N ASP A 53 -14.02 -0.85 -5.63
CA ASP A 53 -13.15 0.12 -4.99
C ASP A 53 -12.74 -0.34 -3.57
N TYR A 54 -13.61 -1.08 -2.87
CA TYR A 54 -13.27 -1.63 -1.55
C TYR A 54 -12.26 -2.77 -1.68
N ILE A 55 -12.45 -3.66 -2.66
CA ILE A 55 -11.48 -4.70 -2.99
C ILE A 55 -10.13 -4.07 -3.34
N ARG A 56 -10.12 -3.06 -4.24
CA ARG A 56 -8.89 -2.40 -4.63
C ARG A 56 -8.19 -1.70 -3.46
N PHE A 57 -8.96 -1.07 -2.55
CA PHE A 57 -8.43 -0.50 -1.32
C PHE A 57 -7.69 -1.56 -0.47
N LEU A 58 -8.25 -2.77 -0.35
CA LEU A 58 -7.62 -3.87 0.40
C LEU A 58 -6.38 -4.41 -0.32
N GLU A 59 -6.43 -4.54 -1.64
CA GLU A 59 -5.29 -4.96 -2.47
C GLU A 59 -4.12 -3.99 -2.33
N LEU A 60 -4.36 -2.68 -2.50
CA LEU A 60 -3.35 -1.64 -2.33
C LEU A 60 -2.75 -1.65 -0.91
N SER A 61 -3.59 -1.89 0.11
CA SER A 61 -3.13 -1.98 1.51
C SER A 61 -2.18 -3.17 1.71
N LEU A 62 -2.49 -4.30 1.08
CA LEU A 62 -1.67 -5.51 1.14
C LEU A 62 -0.37 -5.37 0.34
N GLU A 63 -0.47 -4.88 -0.91
CA GLU A 63 0.66 -4.63 -1.79
C GLU A 63 1.67 -3.69 -1.15
N GLY A 64 1.20 -2.56 -0.60
CA GLY A 64 2.05 -1.58 0.08
C GLY A 64 2.77 -2.17 1.29
N ARG A 65 2.09 -3.01 2.09
CA ARG A 65 2.71 -3.69 3.22
C ARG A 65 3.80 -4.66 2.79
N ILE A 66 3.53 -5.53 1.82
CA ILE A 66 4.49 -6.53 1.32
C ILE A 66 5.74 -5.83 0.77
N LEU A 67 5.55 -4.77 -0.02
CA LEU A 67 6.67 -4.02 -0.60
C LEU A 67 7.47 -3.26 0.47
N GLY A 68 6.82 -2.70 1.50
CA GLY A 68 7.51 -2.06 2.62
C GLY A 68 8.34 -3.05 3.44
N GLU A 69 7.82 -4.26 3.68
CA GLU A 69 8.54 -5.34 4.35
C GLU A 69 9.74 -5.80 3.49
N ALA A 70 9.55 -5.95 2.17
CA ALA A 70 10.63 -6.28 1.24
C ALA A 70 11.74 -5.22 1.18
N ALA A 71 11.38 -3.93 1.13
CA ALA A 71 12.35 -2.83 1.18
C ALA A 71 13.16 -2.86 2.48
N THR A 72 12.50 -3.06 3.62
CA THR A 72 13.16 -3.15 4.93
C THR A 72 14.12 -4.34 4.99
N ALA A 73 13.74 -5.48 4.42
CA ALA A 73 14.58 -6.66 4.37
C ALA A 73 15.83 -6.43 3.49
N LEU A 74 15.65 -5.79 2.33
CA LEU A 74 16.76 -5.45 1.43
C LEU A 74 17.72 -4.44 2.06
N GLU A 75 17.20 -3.37 2.68
CA GLU A 75 18.03 -2.38 3.37
C GLU A 75 18.90 -3.04 4.45
N LYS A 76 18.33 -3.95 5.26
CA LYS A 76 19.10 -4.72 6.26
C LYS A 76 20.17 -5.61 5.63
N ALA A 77 19.83 -6.31 4.54
CA ALA A 77 20.79 -7.17 3.83
C ALA A 77 21.98 -6.36 3.28
N THR A 78 21.74 -5.14 2.77
CA THR A 78 22.78 -4.28 2.21
C THR A 78 23.61 -3.50 3.23
N VAL A 79 23.14 -3.35 4.49
CA VAL A 79 23.86 -2.63 5.56
C VAL A 79 24.83 -3.56 6.33
N THR A 80 24.76 -4.87 6.10
CA THR A 80 25.59 -5.87 6.82
C THR A 80 26.88 -6.25 6.06
N ASP A 81 27.24 -5.51 5.02
CA ASP A 81 28.53 -5.62 4.28
C ASP A 81 29.45 -4.44 4.61
#